data_AF-A0A450XFL0-F1
#
_entry.id   AF-A0A450XFL0-F1
#
_cell.length_a   1.000
_cell.length_b   1.000
_cell.length_c   1.000
_cell.angle_alpha   90.00
_cell.angle_beta   90.00
_cell.angle_gamma   90.00
#
_symmetry.space_group_name_H-M   'P 1'
#
loop_
_entity.id
_entity.type
_entity.pdbx_description
1 polymer ?
#
loop_
_entity_poly.entity_id
_entity_poly.type
_entity_poly.pdbx_seq_one_letter_code
_entity_poly.pdbx_strand_id
1 'polypeptide(L)'
;MTQVAFDTLKFAHRLKDSGMPSKQAEANSDALNEAWMLATRDLATKADVRELRGDMQALDSKLDRKISEVRGEISEVRGEISEVRGEISEVRGEIHAVSGEVRSVRWVLVLIVALLVIPMLKSFFP
;
A
#
# COMPACT_ATOMS: atom_id res chain seq x y z
N MET A 1 -8.57 -26.48 26.26
CA MET A 1 -9.33 -27.03 25.11
C MET A 1 -10.34 -28.04 25.62
N THR A 2 -11.61 -27.92 25.26
CA THR A 2 -12.55 -29.03 25.46
C THR A 2 -12.32 -30.00 24.31
N GLN A 3 -11.37 -30.93 24.47
CA GLN A 3 -11.25 -32.04 23.52
C GLN A 3 -12.57 -32.81 23.55
N VAL A 4 -13.08 -33.18 22.37
CA VAL A 4 -14.19 -34.13 22.28
C VAL A 4 -13.62 -35.47 22.76
N ALA A 5 -13.88 -35.79 24.03
CA ALA A 5 -13.36 -37.01 24.64
C ALA A 5 -14.04 -38.23 24.01
N PHE A 6 -13.24 -39.21 23.60
CA PHE A 6 -13.75 -40.50 23.19
C PHE A 6 -14.15 -41.30 24.43
N ASP A 7 -15.43 -41.60 24.56
CA ASP A 7 -15.96 -42.38 25.68
C ASP A 7 -15.71 -43.87 25.46
N THR A 8 -14.54 -44.33 25.92
CA THR A 8 -14.07 -45.71 25.80
C THR A 8 -15.03 -46.71 26.44
N LEU A 9 -15.56 -46.39 27.63
CA LEU A 9 -16.45 -47.30 28.35
C LEU A 9 -17.76 -47.51 27.59
N LYS A 10 -18.39 -46.42 27.13
CA LYS A 10 -19.62 -46.49 26.34
C LYS A 10 -19.42 -47.17 25.00
N PHE A 11 -18.23 -47.06 24.40
CA PHE A 11 -17.89 -47.77 23.17
C PHE A 11 -17.69 -49.27 23.41
N ALA A 12 -16.92 -49.66 24.43
CA ALA A 12 -16.73 -51.05 24.81
C ALA A 12 -18.06 -51.74 25.17
N HIS A 13 -18.95 -51.06 25.90
CA HIS A 13 -20.29 -51.59 26.21
C HIS A 13 -21.11 -51.87 24.95
N ARG A 14 -21.12 -50.93 23.99
CA ARG A 14 -21.82 -51.15 22.71
C ARG A 14 -21.29 -52.36 21.94
N LEU A 15 -19.98 -52.61 22.00
CA LEU A 15 -19.38 -53.78 21.37
C LEU A 15 -19.79 -55.08 22.07
N LYS A 16 -19.85 -55.08 23.42
CA LYS A 16 -20.33 -56.22 24.21
C LYS A 16 -21.80 -56.52 23.93
N ASP A 17 -22.65 -55.49 23.86
CA ASP A 17 -24.07 -55.62 23.54
C ASP A 17 -24.30 -56.18 22.13
N SER A 18 -23.33 -56.00 21.23
CA SER A 18 -23.33 -56.54 19.86
C SER A 18 -22.81 -57.99 19.79
N GLY A 19 -22.54 -58.62 20.93
CA GLY A 19 -22.05 -60.00 21.02
C GLY A 19 -20.51 -60.14 21.00
N MET A 20 -19.75 -59.05 21.04
CA MET A 20 -18.29 -59.14 21.10
C MET A 20 -17.81 -59.52 22.52
N PRO A 21 -16.88 -60.48 22.68
CA PRO A 21 -16.36 -60.85 23.99
C PRO A 21 -15.75 -59.66 24.75
N SER A 22 -15.96 -59.62 26.07
CA SER A 22 -15.57 -58.47 26.92
C SER A 22 -14.12 -58.01 26.70
N LYS A 23 -13.18 -58.95 26.69
CA LYS A 23 -11.74 -58.66 26.51
C LYS A 23 -11.42 -58.05 25.14
N GLN A 24 -12.11 -58.48 24.09
CA GLN A 24 -11.91 -57.91 22.74
C GLN A 24 -12.56 -56.51 22.63
N ALA A 25 -13.73 -56.33 23.24
CA ALA A 25 -14.40 -55.03 23.28
C ALA A 25 -13.58 -53.95 23.99
N GLU A 26 -12.95 -54.30 25.11
CA GLU A 26 -12.03 -53.43 25.85
C GLU A 26 -10.77 -53.14 25.01
N ALA A 27 -10.09 -54.18 24.50
CA ALA A 27 -8.88 -54.00 23.69
C ALA A 27 -9.10 -53.13 22.44
N ASN A 28 -10.24 -53.30 21.74
CA ASN A 28 -10.57 -52.48 20.58
C ASN A 28 -10.88 -51.03 20.96
N SER A 29 -11.52 -50.81 22.11
CA SER A 29 -11.79 -49.46 22.62
C SER A 29 -10.50 -48.73 22.97
N ASP A 30 -9.56 -49.40 23.62
CA ASP A 30 -8.28 -48.83 24.02
C ASP A 30 -7.42 -48.50 22.79
N ALA A 31 -7.31 -49.44 21.85
CA ALA A 31 -6.59 -49.23 20.60
C ALA A 31 -7.15 -48.06 19.77
N LEU A 32 -8.48 -47.92 19.72
CA LEU A 32 -9.11 -46.80 19.01
C LEU A 32 -8.88 -45.47 19.73
N ASN A 33 -8.90 -45.46 21.07
CA ASN A 33 -8.62 -44.26 21.85
C ASN A 33 -7.16 -43.81 21.68
N GLU A 34 -6.20 -44.74 21.68
CA GLU A 34 -4.80 -44.42 21.40
C GLU A 34 -4.62 -43.84 19.98
N ALA A 35 -5.23 -44.48 18.98
CA ALA A 35 -5.20 -43.97 17.60
C ALA A 35 -5.84 -42.58 17.48
N TRP A 36 -6.96 -42.34 18.17
CA TRP A 36 -7.64 -41.04 18.22
C TRP A 36 -6.78 -39.96 18.87
N MET A 37 -6.16 -40.26 20.01
CA MET A 37 -5.29 -39.32 20.71
C MET A 37 -4.05 -38.98 19.88
N LEU A 38 -3.47 -39.95 19.18
CA LEU A 38 -2.37 -39.71 18.24
C LEU A 38 -2.83 -38.85 17.06
N ALA A 39 -3.95 -39.17 16.43
CA ALA A 39 -4.46 -38.46 15.26
C ALA A 39 -4.93 -37.03 15.55
N THR A 40 -5.39 -36.75 16.77
CA THR A 40 -5.90 -35.43 17.18
C THR A 40 -4.87 -34.56 17.89
N ARG A 41 -3.68 -35.09 18.19
CA ARG A 41 -2.63 -34.39 18.93
C ARG A 41 -2.19 -33.09 18.26
N ASP A 42 -2.02 -33.15 16.95
CA ASP A 42 -1.39 -32.08 16.17
C ASP A 42 -2.42 -31.24 15.39
N LEU A 43 -3.72 -31.42 15.67
CA LEU A 43 -4.78 -30.63 15.04
C LEU A 43 -4.86 -29.23 15.65
N ALA A 44 -4.98 -28.25 14.77
CA ALA A 44 -5.24 -26.87 15.18
C ALA A 44 -6.53 -26.75 15.98
N THR A 45 -6.47 -25.99 17.06
CA THR A 45 -7.54 -25.84 18.03
C THR A 45 -8.42 -24.64 17.68
N LYS A 46 -9.60 -24.56 18.30
CA LYS A 46 -10.44 -23.34 18.18
C LYS A 46 -9.73 -22.10 18.74
N ALA A 47 -8.79 -22.26 19.66
CA ALA A 47 -8.01 -21.14 20.18
C ALA A 47 -7.04 -20.64 19.11
N ASP A 48 -6.31 -21.55 18.46
CA ASP A 48 -5.35 -21.23 17.39
C ASP A 48 -6.05 -20.51 16.23
N VAL A 49 -7.26 -20.95 15.85
CA VAL A 49 -8.05 -20.27 14.82
C VAL A 49 -8.49 -18.87 15.26
N ARG A 50 -8.80 -18.67 16.54
CA ARG A 50 -9.13 -17.32 17.07
C ARG A 50 -7.91 -16.42 17.09
N GLU A 51 -6.74 -16.95 17.46
CA GLU A 51 -5.46 -16.25 17.42
C GLU A 51 -5.13 -15.82 16.00
N LEU A 52 -5.17 -16.75 15.04
CA LEU A 52 -4.94 -16.45 13.62
C LEU A 52 -5.93 -15.39 13.08
N ARG A 53 -7.19 -15.43 13.54
CA ARG A 53 -8.18 -14.41 13.17
C ARG A 53 -7.83 -13.03 13.77
N GLY A 54 -7.32 -13.00 14.99
CA GLY A 54 -6.82 -11.79 15.62
C GLY A 54 -5.61 -11.21 14.88
N ASP A 55 -4.64 -12.06 14.54
CA ASP A 55 -3.46 -11.68 13.76
C ASP A 55 -3.86 -11.12 12.39
N MET A 56 -4.83 -11.76 11.73
CA MET A 56 -5.34 -11.30 10.44
C MET A 56 -6.02 -9.94 10.55
N GLN A 57 -6.82 -9.69 11.60
CA GLN A 57 -7.43 -8.38 11.86
C GLN A 57 -6.37 -7.30 12.17
N ALA A 58 -5.33 -7.65 12.92
CA ALA A 58 -4.23 -6.76 13.22
C ALA A 58 -3.43 -6.40 11.96
N LEU A 59 -3.20 -7.36 11.07
CA LEU A 59 -2.54 -7.15 9.80
C LEU A 59 -3.36 -6.25 8.87
N ASP A 60 -4.66 -6.50 8.77
CA ASP A 60 -5.60 -5.68 7.99
C ASP A 60 -5.59 -4.22 8.47
N SER A 61 -5.71 -4.02 9.78
CA SER A 61 -5.61 -2.69 10.41
C SER A 61 -4.27 -1.99 10.17
N LYS A 62 -3.18 -2.76 10.09
CA LYS A 62 -1.83 -2.22 9.80
C LYS A 62 -1.70 -1.83 8.34
N LEU A 63 -2.27 -2.62 7.43
CA LEU A 63 -2.30 -2.30 6.00
C LEU A 63 -3.11 -1.04 5.73
N ASP A 64 -4.29 -0.89 6.33
CA ASP A 64 -5.11 0.32 6.18
C ASP A 64 -4.38 1.59 6.61
N ARG A 65 -3.67 1.54 7.74
CA ARG A 65 -2.84 2.67 8.21
C ARG A 65 -1.76 3.02 7.22
N LYS A 66 -1.01 2.03 6.72
CA LYS A 66 0.04 2.25 5.72
C LYS A 66 -0.51 2.82 4.41
N ILE A 67 -1.66 2.35 3.97
CA ILE A 67 -2.33 2.89 2.77
C ILE A 67 -2.72 4.36 3.00
N SER A 68 -3.24 4.69 4.18
CA SER A 68 -3.57 6.07 4.53
C SER A 68 -2.33 6.97 4.60
N GLU A 69 -1.22 6.48 5.15
CA GLU A 69 0.06 7.18 5.21
C GLU A 69 0.60 7.49 3.81
N VAL A 70 0.69 6.48 2.94
CA VAL A 70 1.12 6.65 1.54
C VAL A 70 0.20 7.60 0.78
N ARG A 71 -1.11 7.57 1.02
CA ARG A 71 -2.04 8.55 0.42
C ARG A 71 -1.76 9.98 0.90
N GLY A 72 -1.39 10.14 2.17
CA GLY A 72 -0.95 11.42 2.74
C GLY A 72 0.30 11.95 2.03
N GLU A 73 1.35 11.13 1.95
CA GLU A 73 2.61 11.46 1.26
C GLU A 73 2.36 11.83 -0.22
N ILE A 74 1.54 11.07 -0.94
CA ILE A 74 1.17 11.40 -2.34
C ILE A 74 0.48 12.76 -2.43
N SER A 75 -0.38 13.10 -1.46
CA SER A 75 -1.06 14.40 -1.44
C SER A 75 -0.08 15.55 -1.19
N GLU A 76 0.91 15.35 -0.33
CA GLU A 76 1.97 16.31 -0.04
C GLU A 76 2.83 16.56 -1.29
N VAL A 77 3.35 15.50 -1.91
CA VAL A 77 4.11 15.58 -3.17
C VAL A 77 3.31 16.28 -4.28
N ARG A 78 2.00 16.01 -4.37
CA ARG A 78 1.14 16.70 -5.33
C ARG A 78 1.02 18.21 -5.03
N GLY A 79 1.01 18.59 -3.76
CA GLY A 79 1.07 19.98 -3.32
C GLY A 79 2.36 20.66 -3.76
N GLU A 80 3.51 20.05 -3.45
CA GLU A 80 4.84 20.54 -3.86
C GLU A 80 4.95 20.71 -5.38
N ILE A 81 4.48 19.73 -6.17
CA ILE A 81 4.45 19.82 -7.64
C ILE A 81 3.61 21.02 -8.10
N SER A 82 2.49 21.31 -7.43
CA SER A 82 1.65 22.46 -7.76
C SER A 82 2.35 23.78 -7.47
N GLU A 83 3.09 23.86 -6.37
CA GLU A 83 3.88 25.04 -5.99
C GLU A 83 5.00 25.30 -7.01
N VAL A 84 5.81 24.28 -7.33
CA VAL A 84 6.87 24.36 -8.34
C VAL A 84 6.30 24.78 -9.71
N ARG A 85 5.13 24.26 -10.08
CA ARG A 85 4.46 24.68 -11.33
C ARG A 85 4.05 26.16 -11.31
N GLY A 86 3.65 26.68 -10.14
CA GLY A 86 3.36 28.09 -9.92
C GLY A 86 4.62 28.94 -10.13
N GLU A 87 5.72 28.60 -9.46
CA GLU A 87 7.02 29.27 -9.60
C GLU A 87 7.51 29.29 -11.05
N ILE A 88 7.42 28.15 -11.76
CA ILE A 88 7.77 28.07 -13.19
C ILE A 88 6.92 29.03 -14.04
N SER A 89 5.64 29.18 -13.72
CA SER A 89 4.75 30.11 -14.42
C SER A 89 5.15 31.56 -14.19
N GLU A 90 5.55 31.91 -12.97
CA GLU A 90 6.05 33.25 -12.61
C GLU A 90 7.34 33.57 -13.34
N VAL A 91 8.34 32.67 -13.27
CA VAL A 91 9.62 32.82 -13.98
C VAL A 91 9.41 32.98 -15.49
N ARG A 92 8.49 32.20 -16.08
CA ARG A 92 8.14 32.35 -17.50
C ARG A 92 7.55 33.73 -17.79
N GLY A 93 6.72 34.27 -16.90
CA GLY A 93 6.18 35.63 -16.99
C GLY A 93 7.28 36.69 -16.98
N GLU A 94 8.23 36.59 -16.06
CA GLU A 94 9.39 37.49 -15.98
C GLU A 94 10.25 37.43 -17.25
N ILE A 95 10.53 36.24 -17.77
CA ILE A 95 11.26 36.06 -19.03
C ILE A 95 10.55 36.78 -20.19
N HIS A 96 9.22 36.70 -20.26
CA HIS A 96 8.45 37.41 -21.28
C HIS A 96 8.55 38.93 -21.13
N ALA A 97 8.53 39.45 -19.91
CA ALA A 97 8.71 40.88 -19.64
C ALA A 97 10.10 41.36 -20.09
N VAL A 98 11.16 40.67 -19.66
CA VAL A 98 12.55 40.98 -20.05
C VAL A 98 12.73 40.92 -21.58
N SER A 99 12.14 39.92 -22.25
CA SER A 99 12.19 39.83 -23.71
C SER A 99 11.52 41.04 -24.40
N GLY A 100 10.42 41.54 -23.82
CA GLY A 100 9.75 42.76 -24.28
C GLY A 100 10.60 44.01 -24.11
N GLU A 101 11.27 44.16 -22.96
CA GLU A 101 12.19 45.26 -22.68
C GLU A 101 13.38 45.25 -23.65
N VAL A 102 14.02 44.09 -23.84
CA VAL A 102 15.14 43.92 -24.79
C VAL A 102 14.71 44.29 -26.21
N ARG A 103 13.50 43.89 -26.64
CA ARG A 103 12.97 44.27 -27.96
C ARG A 103 12.81 45.79 -28.08
N SER A 104 12.32 46.45 -27.03
CA SER A 104 12.11 47.89 -27.00
C SER A 104 13.45 48.64 -27.07
N VAL A 105 14.43 48.24 -26.28
CA VAL A 105 15.80 48.78 -26.32
C VAL A 105 16.40 48.62 -27.72
N ARG A 106 16.23 47.46 -28.36
CA ARG A 106 16.72 47.22 -29.72
C ARG A 106 16.12 48.22 -30.73
N TRP A 107 14.83 48.52 -30.64
CA TRP A 107 14.19 49.51 -31.53
C TRP A 107 14.66 50.94 -31.26
N VAL A 108 14.84 51.31 -29.99
CA VAL A 108 15.38 52.62 -29.63
C VAL A 108 16.80 52.80 -30.19
N LEU A 109 17.66 51.77 -30.09
CA LEU A 109 18.99 51.81 -30.69
C LEU A 109 18.95 51.98 -32.20
N VAL A 110 18.07 51.26 -32.90
CA VAL A 110 17.88 51.41 -34.36
C VAL A 110 17.45 52.83 -34.71
N LEU A 111 16.52 53.43 -33.95
CA LEU A 111 16.09 54.80 -34.15
C LEU A 111 17.22 55.82 -33.93
N ILE A 112 18.01 55.66 -32.87
CA ILE A 112 19.16 56.53 -32.61
C ILE A 112 20.18 56.46 -33.75
N VAL A 113 20.53 55.25 -34.20
CA VAL A 113 21.47 55.07 -35.33
C VAL A 113 20.91 55.71 -36.60
N ALA A 114 19.63 55.52 -36.90
CA ALA A 114 18.99 56.15 -38.06
C ALA A 114 19.03 57.69 -38.00
N LEU A 115 18.73 58.27 -36.83
CA LEU A 115 18.79 59.73 -36.61
C LEU A 115 20.21 60.29 -36.79
N LEU A 116 21.26 59.54 -36.44
CA LEU A 116 22.65 59.96 -36.60
C LEU A 116 23.16 59.78 -38.05
N VAL A 117 22.80 58.68 -38.71
CA VAL A 117 23.36 58.30 -40.02
C VAL A 117 22.63 58.95 -41.21
N ILE A 118 21.30 59.08 -41.16
CA ILE A 118 20.51 59.65 -42.27
C ILE A 118 20.94 61.09 -42.65
N PRO A 119 21.16 62.02 -41.69
CA PRO A 119 21.63 63.37 -42.01
C PRO A 119 23.03 63.36 -42.66
N MET A 120 23.93 62.49 -42.18
CA MET A 120 25.25 62.33 -42.78
C MET A 120 25.14 61.87 -44.24
N LEU A 121 24.37 60.83 -44.53
CA LEU A 121 24.20 60.36 -45.91
C LEU A 121 23.63 61.44 -46.84
N LYS A 122 22.65 62.23 -46.38
CA LYS A 122 22.11 63.37 -47.15
C LYS A 122 23.16 64.45 -47.44
N SER A 123 24.09 64.69 -46.52
CA SER A 123 25.17 65.67 -46.74
C SER A 123 26.21 65.21 -47.77
N PHE A 124 26.34 63.90 -48.02
CA PHE A 124 27.27 63.32 -49.01
C PHE A 124 26.68 63.17 -50.41
N PHE A 125 25.34 63.15 -50.56
CA PHE A 125 24.64 63.04 -51.85
C PHE A 125 23.61 64.18 -52.00
N PRO A 126 24.00 65.34 -52.56
CA PRO A 126 23.08 66.46 -52.83
C PRO A 126 22.11 66.19 -53.99
#